data_AF-A0A1I5Z8G1-F1
#
_entry.id   AF-A0A1I5Z8G1-F1
#
_cell.length_a   1.000
_cell.length_b   1.000
_cell.length_c   1.000
_cell.angle_alpha   90.00
_cell.angle_beta   90.00
_cell.angle_gamma   90.00
#
_symmetry.space_group_name_H-M   'P 1'
#
loop_
_entity.id
_entity.type
_entity.pdbx_description
1 polymer ?
#
loop_
_entity_poly.entity_id
_entity_poly.type
_entity_poly.pdbx_seq_one_letter_code
_entity_poly.pdbx_strand_id
1 'polypeptide(L)'
;LRSNDNWLNAYCYPWGNAQIAGTNQIRDTGDVYHPLPIELHDNVNNLWGALDGIFYISGFNNAVENTFTLDSHDYVVIQDVARNGFTDYYALRLDN
;
A
#
# COMPACT_ATOMS: atom_id res chain seq x y z
N LEU A 1 -7.18 9.68 -14.38
CA LEU A 1 -8.30 10.58 -14.01
C LEU A 1 -8.41 11.70 -15.04
N ARG A 2 -9.63 12.03 -15.51
CA ARG A 2 -9.83 13.11 -16.48
C ARG A 2 -9.81 14.45 -15.73
N SER A 3 -8.78 15.26 -15.96
CA SER A 3 -8.78 16.65 -15.50
C SER A 3 -9.43 17.57 -16.55
N ASN A 4 -9.63 18.84 -16.20
CA ASN A 4 -10.29 19.82 -17.07
C ASN A 4 -9.61 20.00 -18.43
N ASP A 5 -8.32 19.64 -18.58
CA ASP A 5 -7.57 19.83 -19.82
C ASP A 5 -6.70 18.64 -20.27
N ASN A 6 -6.53 17.60 -19.44
CA ASN A 6 -5.63 16.48 -19.76
C ASN A 6 -5.98 15.16 -19.05
N TRP A 7 -5.46 14.05 -19.57
CA TRP A 7 -5.42 12.76 -18.88
C TRP A 7 -4.31 12.78 -17.82
N LEU A 8 -4.68 12.57 -16.56
CA LEU A 8 -3.73 12.44 -15.46
C LEU A 8 -3.55 10.97 -15.08
N ASN A 9 -2.29 10.58 -14.86
CA ASN A 9 -1.96 9.30 -14.22
C ASN A 9 -2.20 9.41 -12.72
N ALA A 10 -2.84 8.39 -12.15
CA ALA A 10 -2.99 8.29 -10.70
C ALA A 10 -1.81 7.49 -10.15
N TYR A 11 -1.14 8.07 -9.16
CA TYR A 11 -0.12 7.39 -8.37
C TYR A 11 -0.68 7.09 -6.99
N CYS A 12 -0.11 6.07 -6.34
CA CYS A 12 -0.50 5.63 -5.00
C CYS A 12 0.72 5.71 -4.09
N TYR A 13 0.61 6.42 -2.97
CA TYR A 13 1.57 6.32 -1.88
C TYR A 13 1.43 4.92 -1.21
N PRO A 14 2.52 4.23 -0.84
CA PRO A 14 3.93 4.65 -0.95
C PRO A 14 4.63 4.31 -2.27
N TRP A 15 4.01 3.55 -3.20
CA TRP A 15 4.65 3.10 -4.45
C TRP A 15 5.01 4.22 -5.44
N GLY A 16 4.43 5.41 -5.31
CA GLY A 16 4.85 6.62 -6.01
C GLY A 16 6.22 7.16 -5.58
N ASN A 17 6.76 6.68 -4.44
CA ASN A 17 8.01 7.15 -3.86
C ASN A 17 9.05 6.02 -3.78
N ALA A 18 10.07 6.11 -4.66
CA ALA A 18 11.15 5.12 -4.75
C ALA A 18 12.02 4.99 -3.49
N GLN A 19 11.95 5.94 -2.55
CA GLN A 19 12.66 5.87 -1.26
C GLN A 19 11.92 5.02 -0.22
N ILE A 20 10.60 4.85 -0.37
CA ILE A 20 9.72 4.21 0.61
C ILE A 20 9.26 2.84 0.08
N ALA A 21 8.72 2.82 -1.14
CA ALA A 21 8.33 1.60 -1.83
C ALA A 21 8.78 1.67 -3.30
N GLY A 22 10.00 1.20 -3.56
CA GLY A 22 10.57 1.14 -4.91
C GLY A 22 11.96 0.52 -4.92
N THR A 23 13.00 1.31 -5.17
CA THR A 23 14.40 0.82 -5.14
C THR A 23 14.93 0.68 -3.71
N ASN A 24 14.48 1.55 -2.82
CA ASN A 24 14.76 1.48 -1.40
C ASN A 24 13.52 0.97 -0.64
N GLN A 25 13.76 0.44 0.56
CA GLN A 25 12.73 -0.14 1.42
C GLN A 25 12.70 0.57 2.77
N ILE A 26 11.51 0.63 3.37
CA ILE A 26 11.35 0.99 4.79
C ILE A 26 12.13 -0.03 5.62
N ARG A 27 12.84 0.44 6.65
CA ARG A 27 13.61 -0.46 7.53
C ARG A 27 12.68 -1.42 8.27
N ASP A 28 13.21 -2.59 8.61
CA ASP A 28 12.56 -3.56 9.49
C ASP A 28 12.07 -2.85 10.77
N THR A 29 10.79 -3.03 11.09
CA THR A 29 10.14 -2.39 12.23
C THR A 29 10.08 -3.31 13.46
N GLY A 30 10.90 -4.35 13.50
CA GLY A 30 11.05 -5.23 14.67
C GLY A 30 9.80 -6.05 14.93
N ASP A 31 9.42 -6.89 13.96
CA ASP A 31 8.26 -7.80 14.00
C ASP A 31 6.88 -7.13 14.11
N VAL A 32 6.80 -5.80 13.98
CA VAL A 32 5.53 -5.07 13.98
C VAL A 32 5.17 -4.61 12.58
N TYR A 33 4.01 -5.07 12.10
CA TYR A 33 3.40 -4.58 10.88
C TYR A 33 2.77 -3.20 11.10
N HIS A 34 3.26 -2.20 10.37
CA HIS A 34 2.69 -0.86 10.37
C HIS A 34 1.93 -0.65 9.06
N PRO A 35 0.60 -0.82 9.05
CA PRO A 35 -0.19 -0.54 7.86
C PRO A 35 -0.14 0.95 7.57
N LEU A 36 0.36 1.31 6.38
CA LEU A 36 0.36 2.69 5.91
C LEU A 36 -0.88 2.92 5.02
N PRO A 37 -1.57 4.05 5.16
CA PRO A 37 -2.70 4.36 4.30
C PRO A 37 -2.22 4.49 2.85
N ILE A 38 -3.00 3.96 1.91
CA ILE A 38 -2.72 4.13 0.49
C ILE A 38 -3.38 5.43 0.04
N GLU A 39 -2.57 6.41 -0.34
CA GLU A 39 -3.06 7.73 -0.75
C GLU A 39 -2.94 7.93 -2.25
N LEU A 40 -4.01 8.42 -2.88
CA LEU A 40 -4.03 8.74 -4.30
C LEU A 40 -3.51 10.16 -4.51
N HIS A 41 -2.57 10.32 -5.42
CA HIS A 41 -1.95 11.60 -5.74
C HIS A 41 -1.52 11.70 -7.21
N ASP A 42 -1.25 12.92 -7.67
CA ASP A 42 -0.73 13.18 -9.02
C ASP A 42 0.81 13.13 -9.11
N ASN A 43 1.48 12.78 -8.01
CA ASN A 43 2.94 12.77 -7.83
C ASN A 43 3.63 14.12 -8.09
N VAL A 44 2.89 15.23 -8.07
CA VAL A 44 3.43 16.58 -8.32
C VAL A 44 2.95 17.56 -7.25
N ASN A 45 1.64 17.81 -7.13
CA ASN A 45 1.09 18.86 -6.27
C ASN A 45 -0.24 18.50 -5.59
N ASN A 46 -0.99 17.53 -6.11
CA ASN A 46 -2.35 17.24 -5.63
C ASN A 46 -2.42 15.88 -4.94
N LEU A 47 -2.92 15.90 -3.72
CA LEU A 47 -3.34 14.73 -2.94
C LEU A 47 -4.87 14.63 -3.03
N TRP A 48 -5.37 13.49 -3.48
CA TRP A 48 -6.81 13.22 -3.67
C TRP A 48 -7.43 12.45 -2.51
N GLY A 49 -6.63 12.01 -1.54
CA GLY A 49 -7.07 11.36 -0.31
C GLY A 49 -6.62 9.91 -0.19
N ALA A 50 -6.90 9.30 0.97
CA ALA A 50 -6.58 7.91 1.27
C ALA A 50 -7.72 6.97 0.88
N LEU A 51 -7.36 5.77 0.41
CA LEU A 51 -8.29 4.66 0.25
C LEU A 51 -8.66 4.12 1.62
N ASP A 52 -9.97 4.03 1.89
CA ASP A 52 -10.45 3.34 3.07
C ASP A 52 -10.44 1.82 2.85
N GLY A 53 -9.99 1.08 3.85
CA GLY A 53 -9.95 -0.38 3.83
C GLY A 53 -8.79 -1.00 3.05
N ILE A 54 -7.91 -0.23 2.40
CA ILE A 54 -6.72 -0.76 1.73
C ILE A 54 -5.47 -0.06 2.26
N PHE A 55 -4.53 -0.86 2.76
CA PHE A 55 -3.31 -0.39 3.40
C PHE A 55 -2.09 -1.05 2.79
N TYR A 56 -0.99 -0.30 2.71
CA TYR A 56 0.30 -0.86 2.41
C TYR A 56 0.83 -1.62 3.63
N ILE A 57 1.37 -2.82 3.41
CA ILE A 57 2.01 -3.63 4.44
C ILE A 57 3.37 -4.12 3.92
N SER A 58 4.38 -4.18 4.78
CA SER A 58 5.67 -4.75 4.41
C SER A 58 5.58 -6.26 4.24
N GLY A 59 6.24 -6.79 3.19
CA GLY A 59 6.44 -8.21 2.95
C GLY A 59 7.47 -8.89 3.88
N PHE A 60 7.95 -8.20 4.91
CA PHE A 60 8.88 -8.77 5.88
C PHE A 60 8.24 -9.95 6.61
N ASN A 61 8.76 -11.16 6.37
CA ASN A 61 8.28 -12.38 7.02
C ASN A 61 6.77 -12.64 6.85
N ASN A 62 6.16 -12.14 5.77
CA ASN A 62 4.74 -12.29 5.52
C ASN A 62 4.51 -13.37 4.45
N ALA A 63 3.64 -14.33 4.73
CA ALA A 63 3.20 -15.31 3.74
C ALA A 63 2.04 -14.71 2.91
N VAL A 64 2.00 -15.05 1.62
CA VAL A 64 0.85 -14.71 0.76
C VAL A 64 -0.43 -15.27 1.38
N GLU A 65 -1.52 -14.52 1.31
CA GLU A 65 -2.85 -14.90 1.83
C GLU A 65 -2.93 -15.04 3.36
N ASN A 66 -1.97 -14.48 4.09
CA ASN A 66 -2.09 -14.40 5.53
C ASN A 66 -3.23 -13.45 5.93
N THR A 67 -3.95 -13.81 6.99
CA THR A 67 -4.98 -12.95 7.58
C THR A 67 -4.49 -12.43 8.93
N PHE A 68 -4.75 -11.16 9.20
CA PHE A 68 -4.46 -10.56 10.50
C PHE A 68 -5.60 -9.65 10.92
N THR A 69 -5.73 -9.47 12.23
CA THR A 69 -6.77 -8.62 12.80
C THR A 69 -6.12 -7.36 13.35
N LEU A 70 -6.69 -6.20 13.02
CA LEU A 70 -6.25 -4.90 13.50
C LEU A 70 -7.50 -4.06 13.80
N ASP A 71 -7.55 -3.44 14.98
CA ASP A 71 -8.68 -2.62 15.43
C ASP A 71 -10.06 -3.26 15.16
N SER A 72 -10.18 -4.55 15.49
CA SER A 72 -11.40 -5.35 15.34
C SER A 72 -11.89 -5.54 13.89
N HIS A 73 -11.04 -5.25 12.90
CA HIS A 73 -11.29 -5.58 11.49
C HIS A 73 -10.31 -6.65 11.02
N ASP A 74 -10.80 -7.57 10.21
CA ASP A 74 -10.00 -8.61 9.59
C ASP A 74 -9.43 -8.08 8.28
N TYR A 75 -8.15 -8.37 8.02
CA TYR A 75 -7.45 -7.98 6.81
C TYR A 75 -6.84 -9.21 6.15
N VAL A 76 -6.92 -9.27 4.82
CA VAL A 76 -6.19 -10.24 4.00
C VAL A 76 -5.00 -9.57 3.35
N VAL A 77 -3.83 -10.20 3.44
CA VAL A 77 -2.61 -9.75 2.78
C VAL A 77 -2.54 -10.37 1.39
N ILE A 78 -2.42 -9.51 0.37
CA ILE A 78 -2.31 -9.90 -1.03
C ILE A 78 -0.96 -9.45 -1.56
N GLN A 79 -0.27 -10.37 -2.25
CA GLN A 79 0.99 -10.09 -2.93
C GLN A 79 0.72 -9.65 -4.39
N ASP A 80 1.56 -8.77 -4.92
CA ASP A 80 1.69 -8.55 -6.36
C ASP A 80 2.08 -9.84 -7.09
N VAL A 81 1.46 -10.08 -8.25
CA VAL A 81 1.63 -11.33 -9.01
C VAL A 81 3.05 -11.53 -9.56
N ALA A 82 3.78 -10.45 -9.83
CA ALA A 82 5.06 -10.50 -10.52
C ALA A 82 6.27 -10.36 -9.59
N ARG A 83 6.05 -9.93 -8.34
CA ARG A 83 7.14 -9.59 -7.41
C ARG A 83 6.81 -10.02 -5.99
N ASN A 84 7.82 -10.52 -5.28
CA ASN A 84 7.76 -10.98 -3.89
C ASN A 84 8.70 -10.17 -2.99
N GLY A 85 9.01 -8.93 -3.38
CA GLY A 85 9.89 -8.04 -2.63
C GLY A 85 9.20 -7.46 -1.41
N PHE A 86 9.99 -6.79 -0.57
CA PHE A 86 9.55 -6.20 0.70
C PHE A 86 8.37 -5.22 0.56
N THR A 87 8.19 -4.62 -0.62
CA THR A 87 7.22 -3.54 -0.87
C THR A 87 6.04 -4.00 -1.73
N ASP A 88 5.95 -5.27 -2.07
CA ASP A 88 5.02 -5.80 -3.07
C ASP A 88 3.77 -6.43 -2.45
N TYR A 89 3.37 -5.96 -1.27
CA TYR A 89 2.23 -6.46 -0.50
C TYR A 89 1.27 -5.34 -0.12
N TYR A 90 -0.02 -5.66 -0.10
CA TYR A 90 -1.06 -4.78 0.44
C TYR A 90 -2.05 -5.59 1.28
N ALA A 91 -2.63 -4.93 2.27
CA ALA A 91 -3.68 -5.47 3.13
C ALA A 91 -5.04 -4.91 2.69
N LEU A 92 -6.02 -5.79 2.52
CA LEU A 92 -7.40 -5.45 2.17
C LEU A 92 -8.31 -5.83 3.34
N ARG A 93 -9.11 -4.88 3.81
CA ARG A 93 -10.12 -5.10 4.84
C ARG A 93 -11.19 -6.06 4.30
N LEU A 94 -11.48 -7.09 5.08
CA LEU A 94 -12.63 -7.96 4.90
C LEU A 94 -13.79 -7.33 5.68
N ASP A 95 -14.73 -6.73 4.95
CA ASP A 95 -16.01 -6.32 5.51
C ASP A 95 -16.97 -7.52 5.43
N ASN A 96 -17.68 -7.78 6.54
CA ASN A 96 -18.65 -8.87 6.66
C ASN A 96 -20.06 -8.30 6.71
#